data_AF-A0A3C1Z3Z2-F1
#
_entry.id   AF-A0A3C1Z3Z2-F1
#
_cell.length_a   1.000
_cell.length_b   1.000
_cell.length_c   1.000
_cell.angle_alpha   90.00
_cell.angle_beta   90.00
_cell.angle_gamma   90.00
#
_symmetry.space_group_name_H-M   'P 1'
#
loop_
_entity.id
_entity.type
_entity.pdbx_description
1 polymer ?
#
loop_
_entity_poly.entity_id
_entity_poly.type
_entity_poly.pdbx_seq_one_letter_code
_entity_poly.pdbx_strand_id
1 'polypeptide(L)'
;MAQPDLFSSTNPSGPQPNLTELSRQYLADLKCGPEDLFFHLVAVLHAPLYSEENIGALRQDWPRVPLPENAKTLRAGAALGRQLAALLDPELPVPGITDLKVRADLKGLGELAVTAAAGKSKADPNLAIAARWGYAGQGGVVMPGPGQVTSGTRGEGFLDIHLNGTTRWKDIPEPVWNYTLGGYQVLKKWLSYRESALLGRPLSSDEAQTFTQNARRIAAILTLHDYLNAHYRACA
;
A
#
# COMPACT_ATOMS: atom_id res chain seq x y z
N MET A 1 -24.86 19.54 -26.20
CA MET A 1 -23.83 19.14 -27.17
C MET A 1 -23.10 17.95 -26.55
N ALA A 2 -23.00 16.83 -27.26
CA ALA A 2 -22.29 15.65 -26.76
C ALA A 2 -20.80 15.98 -26.58
N GLN A 3 -20.22 15.58 -25.45
CA GLN A 3 -18.78 15.71 -25.25
C GLN A 3 -18.03 14.79 -26.23
N PRO A 4 -16.86 15.20 -26.71
CA PRO A 4 -16.07 14.39 -27.62
C PRO A 4 -15.63 13.08 -26.92
N ASP A 5 -15.76 11.94 -27.60
CA ASP A 5 -15.29 10.65 -27.08
C ASP A 5 -13.77 10.49 -27.29
N LEU A 6 -13.21 9.37 -26.82
CA LEU A 6 -11.77 9.05 -26.91
C LEU A 6 -11.24 9.04 -28.36
N PHE A 7 -12.11 8.88 -29.36
CA PHE A 7 -11.76 8.82 -30.78
C PHE A 7 -12.13 10.10 -31.55
N SER A 8 -12.61 11.13 -30.85
CA SER A 8 -12.99 12.39 -31.44
C SER A 8 -11.76 13.18 -31.93
N SER A 9 -11.94 13.90 -33.04
CA SER A 9 -10.89 14.72 -33.66
C SER A 9 -10.60 16.03 -32.91
N THR A 10 -11.47 16.41 -31.98
CA THR A 10 -11.27 17.54 -31.07
C THR A 10 -10.55 17.04 -29.82
N ASN A 11 -9.27 17.36 -29.69
CA ASN A 11 -8.49 17.09 -28.48
C ASN A 11 -8.72 18.23 -27.47
N PRO A 12 -9.57 18.05 -26.44
CA PRO A 12 -9.62 19.02 -25.36
C PRO A 12 -8.27 19.08 -24.65
N SER A 13 -7.85 20.28 -24.26
CA SER A 13 -6.61 20.45 -23.50
C SER A 13 -6.82 19.98 -22.05
N GLY A 14 -5.98 19.06 -21.59
CA GLY A 14 -6.01 18.51 -20.23
C GLY A 14 -6.89 17.25 -20.04
N PRO A 15 -6.79 16.60 -18.88
CA PRO A 15 -7.50 15.36 -18.58
C PRO A 15 -9.02 15.57 -18.63
N GLN A 16 -9.72 14.62 -19.26
CA GLN A 16 -11.18 14.62 -19.35
C GLN A 16 -11.77 13.49 -18.49
N PRO A 17 -12.84 13.75 -17.71
CA PRO A 17 -13.54 12.68 -16.99
C PRO A 17 -14.14 11.65 -17.96
N ASN A 18 -13.69 10.40 -17.82
CA ASN A 18 -14.26 9.26 -18.55
C ASN A 18 -15.52 8.74 -17.84
N LEU A 19 -16.62 9.50 -17.99
CA LEU A 19 -17.90 9.22 -17.33
C LEU A 19 -19.02 8.97 -18.34
N THR A 20 -19.86 7.97 -18.04
CA THR A 20 -21.13 7.75 -18.72
C THR A 20 -22.13 8.87 -18.42
N GLU A 21 -23.14 9.04 -19.28
CA GLU A 21 -24.18 10.05 -19.08
C GLU A 21 -24.92 9.87 -17.73
N LEU A 22 -25.22 8.62 -17.37
CA LEU A 22 -25.83 8.29 -16.08
C LEU A 22 -24.97 8.78 -14.90
N SER A 23 -23.65 8.58 -14.97
CA SER A 23 -22.74 9.02 -13.91
C SER A 23 -22.66 10.54 -13.82
N ARG A 24 -22.75 11.24 -14.96
CA ARG A 24 -22.79 12.71 -15.01
C ARG A 24 -24.06 13.25 -14.38
N GLN A 25 -25.21 12.66 -14.70
CA GLN A 25 -26.49 13.06 -14.11
C GLN A 25 -26.50 12.83 -12.59
N TYR A 26 -26.09 11.64 -12.14
CA TYR A 26 -25.97 11.32 -10.73
C TYR A 26 -25.10 12.34 -9.96
N LEU A 27 -23.95 12.71 -10.51
CA LEU A 27 -23.07 13.71 -9.91
C LEU A 27 -23.70 15.11 -9.90
N ALA A 28 -24.40 15.49 -10.97
CA ALA A 28 -25.09 16.77 -11.06
C ALA A 28 -26.20 16.91 -10.01
N ASP A 29 -27.01 15.86 -9.83
CA ASP A 29 -28.11 15.82 -8.85
C ASP A 29 -27.59 15.96 -7.41
N LEU A 30 -26.45 15.33 -7.11
CA LEU A 30 -25.78 15.44 -5.81
C LEU A 30 -24.90 16.69 -5.65
N LYS A 31 -24.70 17.47 -6.71
CA LYS A 31 -23.75 18.59 -6.76
C LYS A 31 -22.33 18.17 -6.36
N CYS A 32 -21.87 17.01 -6.84
CA CYS A 32 -20.55 16.45 -6.57
C CYS A 32 -19.67 16.41 -7.84
N GLY A 33 -18.36 16.25 -7.64
CA GLY A 33 -17.39 16.23 -8.74
C GLY A 33 -17.02 14.81 -9.21
N PRO A 34 -16.45 14.66 -10.41
CA PRO A 34 -15.90 13.39 -10.88
C PRO A 34 -14.88 12.74 -9.94
N GLU A 35 -14.04 13.54 -9.26
CA GLU A 35 -13.09 13.03 -8.27
C GLU A 35 -13.78 12.44 -7.04
N ASP A 36 -14.94 12.98 -6.63
CA ASP A 36 -15.70 12.41 -5.52
C ASP A 36 -16.14 10.98 -5.87
N LEU A 37 -16.58 10.76 -7.12
CA LEU A 37 -16.90 9.42 -7.60
C LEU A 37 -15.65 8.54 -7.65
N PHE A 38 -14.56 9.01 -8.26
CA PHE A 38 -13.33 8.23 -8.39
C PHE A 38 -12.81 7.74 -7.03
N PHE A 39 -12.68 8.64 -6.06
CA PHE A 39 -12.17 8.26 -4.74
C PHE A 39 -13.19 7.45 -3.93
N HIS A 40 -14.50 7.62 -4.15
CA HIS A 40 -15.49 6.70 -3.61
C HIS A 40 -15.27 5.26 -4.11
N LEU A 41 -15.01 5.09 -5.42
CA LEU A 41 -14.68 3.77 -5.98
C LEU A 41 -13.42 3.19 -5.33
N VAL A 42 -12.36 4.00 -5.18
CA VAL A 42 -11.13 3.57 -4.50
C VAL A 42 -11.42 3.09 -3.08
N ALA A 43 -12.26 3.80 -2.32
CA ALA A 43 -12.62 3.41 -0.96
C ALA A 43 -13.38 2.08 -0.90
N VAL A 44 -14.43 1.91 -1.72
CA VAL A 44 -15.23 0.68 -1.68
C VAL A 44 -14.44 -0.54 -2.17
N LEU A 45 -13.64 -0.39 -3.23
CA LEU A 45 -12.85 -1.51 -3.77
C LEU A 45 -11.74 -1.99 -2.83
N HIS A 46 -11.38 -1.19 -1.82
CA HIS A 46 -10.42 -1.57 -0.79
C HIS A 46 -11.07 -1.87 0.57
N ALA A 47 -12.40 -1.86 0.67
CA ALA A 47 -13.08 -2.36 1.85
C ALA A 47 -12.96 -3.90 1.90
N PRO A 48 -12.37 -4.50 2.95
CA PRO A 48 -12.30 -5.96 3.06
C PRO A 48 -13.66 -6.63 2.96
N LEU A 49 -14.69 -6.05 3.60
CA LEU A 49 -16.04 -6.60 3.60
C LEU A 49 -16.66 -6.62 2.20
N TYR A 50 -16.41 -5.60 1.37
CA TYR A 50 -16.85 -5.59 -0.03
C TYR A 50 -16.23 -6.77 -0.80
N SER A 51 -14.93 -7.00 -0.62
CA SER A 51 -14.23 -8.09 -1.29
C SER A 51 -14.71 -9.47 -0.84
N GLU A 52 -14.97 -9.63 0.47
CA GLU A 52 -15.48 -10.87 1.05
C GLU A 52 -16.89 -11.22 0.55
N GLU A 53 -17.82 -10.25 0.61
CA GLU A 53 -19.22 -10.46 0.22
C GLU A 53 -19.38 -10.66 -1.30
N ASN A 54 -18.46 -10.09 -2.11
CA ASN A 54 -18.56 -10.12 -3.57
C ASN A 54 -17.51 -11.04 -4.25
N ILE A 55 -16.78 -11.87 -3.48
CA ILE A 55 -15.64 -12.66 -4.00
C ILE A 55 -16.00 -13.54 -5.21
N GLY A 56 -17.21 -14.10 -5.22
CA GLY A 56 -17.69 -14.92 -6.33
C GLY A 56 -17.83 -14.14 -7.63
N ALA A 57 -18.42 -12.94 -7.55
CA ALA A 57 -18.63 -12.07 -8.71
C ALA A 57 -17.31 -11.45 -9.19
N LEU A 58 -16.46 -10.99 -8.26
CA LEU A 58 -15.17 -10.39 -8.55
C LEU A 58 -14.19 -11.33 -9.28
N ARG A 59 -14.38 -12.65 -9.17
CA ARG A 59 -13.58 -13.65 -9.91
C ARG A 59 -14.05 -13.86 -11.35
N GLN A 60 -15.27 -13.44 -11.70
CA GLN A 60 -15.90 -13.77 -12.98
C GLN A 60 -16.09 -12.55 -13.89
N ASP A 61 -16.39 -11.38 -13.32
CA ASP A 61 -16.69 -10.16 -14.08
C ASP A 61 -16.22 -8.90 -13.34
N TRP A 62 -16.36 -7.75 -14.00
CA TRP A 62 -16.01 -6.44 -13.47
C TRP A 62 -16.76 -6.11 -12.17
N PRO A 63 -16.10 -5.44 -11.20
CA PRO A 63 -16.71 -5.03 -9.95
C PRO A 63 -17.99 -4.21 -10.16
N ARG A 64 -19.01 -4.46 -9.32
CA ARG A 64 -20.20 -3.62 -9.20
C ARG A 64 -20.12 -2.89 -7.86
N VAL A 65 -20.04 -1.56 -7.90
CA VAL A 65 -19.80 -0.74 -6.71
C VAL A 65 -21.09 0.00 -6.36
N PRO A 66 -21.60 -0.09 -5.12
CA PRO A 66 -22.78 0.66 -4.71
C PRO A 66 -22.53 2.17 -4.77
N LEU A 67 -23.55 2.92 -5.19
CA LEU A 67 -23.52 4.38 -5.26
C LEU A 67 -24.31 4.97 -4.07
N PRO A 68 -23.70 5.88 -3.28
CA PRO A 68 -24.39 6.54 -2.18
C PRO A 68 -25.60 7.36 -2.63
N GLU A 69 -26.68 7.37 -1.84
CA GLU A 69 -27.88 8.14 -2.19
C GLU A 69 -27.72 9.66 -2.06
N ASN A 70 -26.72 10.12 -1.31
CA ASN A 70 -26.56 11.53 -0.98
C ASN A 70 -25.11 12.01 -1.02
N ALA A 71 -24.97 13.32 -1.23
CA ALA A 71 -23.69 14.00 -1.38
C ALA A 71 -22.78 13.87 -0.15
N LYS A 72 -23.36 13.78 1.06
CA LYS A 72 -22.59 13.66 2.30
C LYS A 72 -21.88 12.32 2.36
N THR A 73 -22.58 11.22 2.10
CA THR A 73 -22.00 9.87 2.08
C THR A 73 -20.98 9.73 0.95
N LEU A 74 -21.27 10.27 -0.25
CA LEU A 74 -20.32 10.25 -1.37
C LEU A 74 -19.01 10.97 -1.04
N ARG A 75 -19.08 12.18 -0.48
CA ARG A 75 -17.86 12.93 -0.10
C ARG A 75 -17.11 12.30 1.06
N ALA A 76 -17.80 11.64 2.00
CA ALA A 76 -17.15 10.88 3.07
C ALA A 76 -16.34 9.70 2.50
N GLY A 77 -16.93 8.94 1.58
CA GLY A 77 -16.22 7.89 0.83
C GLY A 77 -15.03 8.43 0.05
N ALA A 78 -15.23 9.53 -0.68
CA ALA A 78 -14.16 10.19 -1.41
C ALA A 78 -13.01 10.66 -0.52
N ALA A 79 -13.30 11.15 0.69
CA ALA A 79 -12.26 11.54 1.65
C ALA A 79 -11.41 10.33 2.10
N LEU A 80 -12.05 9.19 2.39
CA LEU A 80 -11.34 7.94 2.69
C LEU A 80 -10.50 7.47 1.49
N GLY A 81 -11.08 7.50 0.29
CA GLY A 81 -10.40 7.12 -0.93
C GLY A 81 -9.18 7.98 -1.26
N ARG A 82 -9.24 9.29 -0.99
CA ARG A 82 -8.08 10.19 -1.13
C ARG A 82 -6.96 9.84 -0.18
N GLN A 83 -7.28 9.55 1.09
CA GLN A 83 -6.29 9.11 2.07
C GLN A 83 -5.64 7.79 1.64
N LEU A 84 -6.45 6.83 1.18
CA LEU A 84 -5.97 5.55 0.72
C LEU A 84 -5.10 5.66 -0.55
N ALA A 85 -5.53 6.46 -1.53
CA ALA A 85 -4.76 6.70 -2.74
C ALA A 85 -3.38 7.30 -2.43
N ALA A 86 -3.31 8.27 -1.50
CA ALA A 86 -2.04 8.84 -1.06
C ALA A 86 -1.13 7.79 -0.37
N LEU A 87 -1.71 6.84 0.36
CA LEU A 87 -0.96 5.76 1.00
C LEU A 87 -0.44 4.72 -0.01
N LEU A 88 -1.21 4.44 -1.05
CA LEU A 88 -0.87 3.48 -2.12
C LEU A 88 0.18 4.02 -3.10
N ASP A 89 0.33 5.35 -3.20
CA ASP A 89 1.36 5.99 -4.02
C ASP A 89 2.71 6.00 -3.26
N PRO A 90 3.72 5.22 -3.68
CA PRO A 90 5.00 5.16 -2.99
C PRO A 90 5.86 6.41 -3.20
N GLU A 91 5.57 7.23 -4.21
CA GLU A 91 6.37 8.40 -4.58
C GLU A 91 5.95 9.67 -3.84
N LEU A 92 4.69 9.73 -3.39
CA LEU A 92 4.16 10.90 -2.70
C LEU A 92 4.43 10.87 -1.19
N PRO A 93 5.07 11.90 -0.60
CA PRO A 93 5.20 11.96 0.85
C PRO A 93 3.82 12.07 1.52
N VAL A 94 3.60 11.28 2.56
CA VAL A 94 2.36 11.30 3.36
C VAL A 94 2.67 11.84 4.76
N PRO A 95 2.06 12.99 5.14
CA PRO A 95 2.30 13.61 6.44
C PRO A 95 2.05 12.67 7.61
N GLY A 96 2.98 12.63 8.57
CA GLY A 96 2.90 11.74 9.73
C GLY A 96 3.15 10.25 9.44
N ILE A 97 3.40 9.85 8.19
CA ILE A 97 3.70 8.45 7.82
C ILE A 97 5.13 8.33 7.29
N THR A 98 5.47 9.13 6.27
CA THR A 98 6.76 9.03 5.58
C THR A 98 7.71 10.19 5.88
N ASP A 99 7.21 11.26 6.51
CA ASP A 99 8.01 12.41 6.91
C ASP A 99 8.78 12.18 8.23
N LEU A 100 9.52 13.20 8.68
CA LEU A 100 10.30 13.13 9.92
C LEU A 100 9.43 13.14 11.18
N LYS A 101 8.18 13.64 11.10
CA LYS A 101 7.26 13.79 12.24
C LYS A 101 6.21 12.68 12.22
N VAL A 102 6.69 11.44 12.31
CA VAL A 102 5.88 10.22 12.27
C VAL A 102 4.87 10.19 13.43
N ARG A 103 3.63 9.75 13.14
CA ARG A 103 2.56 9.52 14.12
C ARG A 103 3.00 8.53 15.20
N ALA A 104 2.51 8.73 16.43
CA ALA A 104 3.02 8.05 17.61
C ALA A 104 2.92 6.51 17.54
N ASP A 105 1.84 6.00 16.96
CA ASP A 105 1.58 4.56 16.80
C ASP A 105 2.42 3.89 15.70
N LEU A 106 3.00 4.66 14.77
CA LEU A 106 3.94 4.16 13.75
C LEU A 106 5.41 4.35 14.14
N LYS A 107 5.69 5.10 15.21
CA LYS A 107 7.04 5.35 15.68
C LYS A 107 7.71 4.04 16.07
N GLY A 108 8.96 3.83 15.67
CA GLY A 108 9.71 2.60 15.94
C GLY A 108 9.36 1.41 15.04
N LEU A 109 8.29 1.48 14.22
CA LEU A 109 7.93 0.40 13.30
C LEU A 109 8.88 0.41 12.11
N GLY A 110 9.48 -0.75 11.85
CA GLY A 110 10.34 -0.98 10.70
C GLY A 110 11.60 -0.13 10.73
N GLU A 111 12.10 0.28 11.89
CA GLU A 111 13.39 0.98 12.00
C GLU A 111 14.55 -0.03 11.91
N LEU A 112 15.69 0.40 11.36
CA LEU A 112 16.87 -0.45 11.33
C LEU A 112 17.44 -0.65 12.75
N ALA A 113 17.68 -1.91 13.10
CA ALA A 113 18.35 -2.31 14.32
C ALA A 113 19.58 -3.15 13.98
N VAL A 114 20.69 -2.87 14.67
CA VAL A 114 21.96 -3.57 14.50
C VAL A 114 22.27 -4.34 15.79
N THR A 115 22.58 -5.63 15.67
CA THR A 115 23.19 -6.38 16.78
C THR A 115 24.65 -5.99 16.88
N ALA A 116 25.00 -5.22 17.91
CA ALA A 116 26.39 -4.87 18.18
C ALA A 116 27.17 -6.10 18.65
N ALA A 117 28.41 -6.25 18.18
CA ALA A 117 29.37 -7.14 18.80
C ALA A 117 29.67 -6.66 20.23
N ALA A 118 29.92 -7.58 21.16
CA ALA A 118 30.21 -7.26 22.56
C ALA A 118 31.28 -6.15 22.66
N GLY A 119 30.93 -5.03 23.29
CA GLY A 119 31.85 -3.92 23.57
C GLY A 119 31.83 -2.72 22.60
N LYS A 120 30.98 -2.69 21.56
CA LYS A 120 30.77 -1.48 20.73
C LYS A 120 29.39 -0.86 20.94
N SER A 121 29.35 0.44 21.20
CA SER A 121 28.13 1.20 21.54
C SER A 121 27.30 1.65 20.32
N LYS A 122 27.87 1.61 19.11
CA LYS A 122 27.16 1.83 17.84
C LYS A 122 27.96 1.20 16.70
N ALA A 123 27.31 0.33 15.93
CA ALA A 123 27.82 -0.16 14.66
C ALA A 123 26.91 0.37 13.55
N ASP A 124 27.49 0.78 12.43
CA ASP A 124 26.73 1.19 11.25
C ASP A 124 25.96 -0.01 10.69
N PRO A 125 24.72 0.20 10.19
CA PRO A 125 23.93 -0.87 9.63
C PRO A 125 24.59 -1.44 8.37
N ASN A 126 24.74 -2.77 8.34
CA ASN A 126 25.11 -3.47 7.12
C ASN A 126 23.87 -3.60 6.23
N LEU A 127 23.82 -2.82 5.15
CA LEU A 127 22.69 -2.76 4.23
C LEU A 127 22.72 -3.82 3.12
N ALA A 128 23.66 -4.78 3.17
CA ALA A 128 23.64 -5.92 2.26
C ALA A 128 22.46 -6.84 2.60
N ILE A 129 21.56 -7.06 1.64
CA ILE A 129 20.55 -8.10 1.75
C ILE A 129 21.22 -9.44 1.46
N ALA A 130 21.37 -10.27 2.50
CA ALA A 130 22.05 -11.56 2.48
C ALA A 130 21.27 -12.63 3.29
N ALA A 131 19.97 -12.42 3.47
CA ALA A 131 19.08 -13.30 4.23
C ALA A 131 18.28 -14.27 3.35
N ARG A 132 18.64 -14.41 2.06
CA ARG A 132 18.00 -15.35 1.11
C ARG A 132 16.52 -15.03 0.85
N TRP A 133 16.18 -13.76 0.65
CA TRP A 133 14.88 -13.29 0.21
C TRP A 133 14.60 -13.56 -1.26
N GLY A 134 15.65 -13.64 -2.09
CA GLY A 134 15.50 -14.01 -3.49
C GLY A 134 16.76 -14.64 -4.07
N TYR A 135 16.59 -15.38 -5.16
CA TYR A 135 17.70 -15.99 -5.90
C TYR A 135 17.38 -16.09 -7.39
N ALA A 136 18.42 -16.26 -8.20
CA ALA A 136 18.28 -16.37 -9.65
C ALA A 136 17.69 -17.74 -10.02
N GLY A 137 16.54 -17.71 -10.69
CA GLY A 137 15.94 -18.85 -11.36
C GLY A 137 16.42 -18.99 -12.80
N GLN A 138 15.80 -19.92 -13.53
CA GLN A 138 16.08 -20.11 -14.96
C GLN A 138 15.66 -18.87 -15.77
N GLY A 139 16.43 -18.55 -16.81
CA GLY A 139 16.12 -17.44 -17.72
C GLY A 139 16.20 -16.05 -17.09
N GLY A 140 16.89 -15.88 -15.96
CA GLY A 140 17.02 -14.58 -15.28
C GLY A 140 15.81 -14.18 -14.43
N VAL A 141 14.83 -15.08 -14.25
CA VAL A 141 13.67 -14.84 -13.38
C VAL A 141 14.13 -14.83 -11.92
N VAL A 142 13.67 -13.86 -11.13
CA VAL A 142 13.91 -13.83 -9.69
C VAL A 142 12.89 -14.69 -8.96
N MET A 143 13.38 -15.70 -8.23
CA MET A 143 12.57 -16.60 -7.41
C MET A 143 12.55 -16.13 -5.95
N PRO A 144 11.39 -16.15 -5.28
CA PRO A 144 11.31 -15.79 -3.87
C PRO A 144 11.99 -16.87 -3.01
N GLY A 145 12.81 -16.44 -2.06
CA GLY A 145 13.44 -17.30 -1.08
C GLY A 145 12.69 -17.33 0.26
N PRO A 146 13.15 -18.18 1.21
CA PRO A 146 12.55 -18.28 2.54
C PRO A 146 12.73 -16.99 3.35
N GLY A 147 13.85 -16.27 3.15
CA GLY A 147 14.22 -15.14 3.98
C GLY A 147 14.57 -15.52 5.42
N GLN A 148 14.72 -14.52 6.27
CA GLN A 148 14.88 -14.71 7.71
C GLN A 148 13.98 -13.71 8.46
N VAL A 149 13.06 -14.27 9.24
CA VAL A 149 12.12 -13.55 10.11
C VAL A 149 12.28 -14.12 11.52
N THR A 150 12.31 -13.24 12.52
CA THR A 150 12.27 -13.64 13.94
C THR A 150 11.20 -12.85 14.69
N SER A 151 10.88 -13.25 15.92
CA SER A 151 10.02 -12.44 16.80
C SER A 151 10.63 -11.06 17.04
N GLY A 152 9.77 -10.05 17.05
CA GLY A 152 10.14 -8.67 17.32
C GLY A 152 10.35 -8.39 18.81
N THR A 153 10.89 -7.22 19.10
CA THR A 153 11.19 -6.77 20.47
C THR A 153 9.94 -6.29 21.23
N ARG A 154 8.83 -6.01 20.52
CA ARG A 154 7.53 -5.65 21.11
C ARG A 154 6.68 -6.84 21.57
N GLY A 155 7.16 -8.07 21.38
CA GLY A 155 6.44 -9.29 21.77
C GLY A 155 5.63 -9.91 20.63
N GLU A 156 4.60 -10.68 21.01
CA GLU A 156 3.77 -11.44 20.09
C GLU A 156 3.09 -10.55 19.03
N GLY A 157 3.00 -11.04 17.79
CA GLY A 157 2.41 -10.31 16.66
C GLY A 157 3.35 -9.27 16.01
N PHE A 158 4.58 -9.11 16.49
CA PHE A 158 5.61 -8.28 15.88
C PHE A 158 6.78 -9.12 15.37
N LEU A 159 7.33 -8.73 14.22
CA LEU A 159 8.34 -9.46 13.48
C LEU A 159 9.57 -8.59 13.20
N ASP A 160 10.74 -9.19 13.34
CA ASP A 160 12.00 -8.60 12.88
C ASP A 160 12.37 -9.23 11.53
N ILE A 161 12.54 -8.39 10.50
CA ILE A 161 12.84 -8.79 9.13
C ILE A 161 14.33 -8.57 8.86
N HIS A 162 15.08 -9.66 8.73
CA HIS A 162 16.54 -9.58 8.66
C HIS A 162 17.00 -9.20 7.25
N LEU A 163 17.90 -8.22 7.16
CA LEU A 163 18.67 -7.97 5.95
C LEU A 163 19.78 -9.02 5.85
N ASN A 164 20.46 -9.28 6.96
CA ASN A 164 21.55 -10.22 7.14
C ASN A 164 21.69 -10.56 8.64
N GLY A 165 22.71 -11.34 9.01
CA GLY A 165 22.93 -11.76 10.40
C GLY A 165 23.25 -10.65 11.42
N THR A 166 23.38 -9.39 11.00
CA THR A 166 23.71 -8.26 11.89
C THR A 166 22.68 -7.14 11.89
N THR A 167 21.91 -6.99 10.82
CA THR A 167 21.04 -5.84 10.58
C THR A 167 19.64 -6.32 10.20
N ARG A 168 18.62 -5.72 10.80
CA ARG A 168 17.20 -6.06 10.57
C ARG A 168 16.32 -4.83 10.66
N TRP A 169 15.17 -4.85 10.00
CA TRP A 169 14.07 -3.95 10.32
C TRP A 169 13.27 -4.56 11.46
N LYS A 170 13.11 -3.82 12.55
CA LYS A 170 12.47 -4.35 13.76
C LYS A 170 10.99 -4.03 13.86
N ASP A 171 10.30 -4.85 14.63
CA ASP A 171 8.94 -4.63 15.13
C ASP A 171 7.90 -4.31 14.02
N ILE A 172 7.93 -5.06 12.92
CA ILE A 172 6.90 -4.99 11.88
C ILE A 172 5.70 -5.85 12.33
N PRO A 173 4.48 -5.30 12.44
CA PRO A 173 3.30 -6.09 12.76
C PRO A 173 3.09 -7.22 11.75
N GLU A 174 2.70 -8.40 12.22
CA GLU A 174 2.45 -9.55 11.35
C GLU A 174 1.41 -9.27 10.25
N PRO A 175 0.29 -8.56 10.49
CA PRO A 175 -0.62 -8.16 9.42
C PRO A 175 0.02 -7.27 8.35
N VAL A 176 0.98 -6.42 8.74
CA VAL A 176 1.74 -5.56 7.81
C VAL A 176 2.68 -6.41 6.96
N TRP A 177 3.36 -7.37 7.57
CA TRP A 177 4.21 -8.30 6.86
C TRP A 177 3.40 -9.13 5.86
N ASN A 178 2.26 -9.67 6.29
CA ASN A 178 1.40 -10.56 5.51
C ASN A 178 0.50 -9.83 4.49
N TYR A 179 0.55 -8.50 4.43
CA TYR A 179 -0.25 -7.72 3.48
C TYR A 179 0.07 -8.09 2.03
N THR A 180 -0.98 -8.32 1.23
CA THR A 180 -0.86 -8.71 -0.18
C THR A 180 -1.55 -7.74 -1.12
N LEU A 181 -0.97 -7.56 -2.30
CA LEU A 181 -1.58 -6.89 -3.44
C LEU A 181 -1.35 -7.73 -4.70
N GLY A 182 -2.41 -8.02 -5.45
CA GLY A 182 -2.32 -8.86 -6.65
C GLY A 182 -1.80 -10.27 -6.39
N GLY A 183 -2.04 -10.83 -5.19
CA GLY A 183 -1.56 -12.15 -4.78
C GLY A 183 -0.10 -12.19 -4.29
N TYR A 184 0.62 -11.06 -4.30
CA TYR A 184 1.99 -10.98 -3.81
C TYR A 184 2.06 -10.33 -2.43
N GLN A 185 2.82 -10.94 -1.52
CA GLN A 185 3.21 -10.32 -0.27
C GLN A 185 4.16 -9.14 -0.54
N VAL A 186 3.69 -7.92 -0.32
CA VAL A 186 4.31 -6.69 -0.85
C VAL A 186 5.75 -6.52 -0.38
N LEU A 187 5.98 -6.55 0.94
CA LEU A 187 7.30 -6.32 1.52
C LEU A 187 8.29 -7.46 1.18
N LYS A 188 7.84 -8.71 1.24
CA LYS A 188 8.67 -9.86 0.87
C LYS A 188 9.07 -9.83 -0.60
N LYS A 189 8.13 -9.49 -1.48
CA LYS A 189 8.38 -9.38 -2.93
C LYS A 189 9.39 -8.27 -3.21
N TRP A 190 9.28 -7.12 -2.53
CA TRP A 190 10.24 -6.02 -2.64
C TRP A 190 11.68 -6.45 -2.28
N LEU A 191 11.83 -7.27 -1.23
CA LEU A 191 13.12 -7.81 -0.79
C LEU A 191 13.69 -8.83 -1.78
N SER A 192 12.85 -9.66 -2.40
CA SER A 192 13.32 -10.72 -3.29
C SER A 192 14.15 -10.21 -4.47
N TYR A 193 13.85 -9.03 -5.00
CA TYR A 193 14.61 -8.40 -6.09
C TYR A 193 15.90 -7.71 -5.63
N ARG A 194 16.11 -7.59 -4.32
CA ARG A 194 17.17 -6.78 -3.71
C ARG A 194 18.20 -7.59 -2.96
N GLU A 195 18.18 -8.93 -3.07
CA GLU A 195 19.27 -9.78 -2.60
C GLU A 195 20.59 -9.28 -3.21
N SER A 196 21.66 -9.17 -2.42
CA SER A 196 22.94 -8.60 -2.87
C SER A 196 23.52 -9.40 -4.06
N ALA A 197 23.29 -10.71 -4.09
CA ALA A 197 23.69 -11.58 -5.20
C ALA A 197 22.94 -11.29 -6.51
N LEU A 198 21.76 -10.66 -6.45
CA LEU A 198 20.95 -10.25 -7.60
C LEU A 198 21.16 -8.77 -7.96
N LEU A 199 21.19 -7.91 -6.94
CA LEU A 199 21.32 -6.46 -7.09
C LEU A 199 22.76 -6.02 -7.39
N GLY A 200 23.75 -6.83 -7.02
CA GLY A 200 25.19 -6.55 -7.21
C GLY A 200 25.76 -5.49 -6.26
N ARG A 201 24.97 -4.98 -5.32
CA ARG A 201 25.37 -3.99 -4.32
C ARG A 201 24.51 -4.08 -3.05
N PRO A 202 24.95 -3.51 -1.92
CA PRO A 202 24.09 -3.21 -0.78
C PRO A 202 22.97 -2.22 -1.14
N LEU A 203 21.94 -2.12 -0.29
CA LEU A 203 20.95 -1.05 -0.40
C LEU A 203 21.60 0.33 -0.15
N SER A 204 21.05 1.36 -0.78
CA SER A 204 21.27 2.73 -0.33
C SER A 204 20.50 3.00 0.98
N SER A 205 20.88 4.07 1.68
CA SER A 205 20.13 4.53 2.87
C SER A 205 18.68 4.88 2.51
N ASP A 206 18.47 5.50 1.36
CA ASP A 206 17.13 5.86 0.87
C ASP A 206 16.29 4.61 0.59
N GLU A 207 16.86 3.57 -0.03
CA GLU A 207 16.14 2.31 -0.26
C GLU A 207 15.75 1.62 1.06
N ALA A 208 16.64 1.67 2.06
CA ALA A 208 16.33 1.12 3.37
C ALA A 208 15.26 1.93 4.11
N GLN A 209 15.23 3.25 3.91
CA GLN A 209 14.17 4.12 4.40
C GLN A 209 12.85 3.87 3.67
N THR A 210 12.86 3.64 2.36
CA THR A 210 11.68 3.29 1.56
C THR A 210 11.01 2.02 2.08
N PHE A 211 11.77 1.00 2.48
CA PHE A 211 11.18 -0.20 3.11
C PHE A 211 10.42 0.14 4.40
N THR A 212 11.03 0.98 5.25
CA THR A 212 10.41 1.48 6.49
C THR A 212 9.11 2.23 6.20
N GLN A 213 9.14 3.13 5.21
CA GLN A 213 7.99 3.92 4.79
C GLN A 213 6.87 3.02 4.23
N ASN A 214 7.21 2.00 3.44
CA ASN A 214 6.25 1.04 2.92
C ASN A 214 5.57 0.23 4.03
N ALA A 215 6.32 -0.22 5.03
CA ALA A 215 5.74 -0.90 6.19
C ALA A 215 4.77 0.02 6.96
N ARG A 216 5.12 1.30 7.13
CA ARG A 216 4.28 2.31 7.77
C ARG A 216 3.02 2.66 6.96
N ARG A 217 3.14 2.75 5.64
CA ARG A 217 2.00 2.94 4.72
C ARG A 217 1.02 1.79 4.85
N ILE A 218 1.50 0.54 4.77
CA ILE A 218 0.66 -0.64 4.93
C ILE A 218 -0.01 -0.63 6.30
N ALA A 219 0.71 -0.33 7.38
CA ALA A 219 0.13 -0.20 8.71
C ALA A 219 -1.02 0.83 8.73
N ALA A 220 -0.82 2.00 8.11
CA ALA A 220 -1.87 3.01 8.01
C ALA A 220 -3.08 2.54 7.16
N ILE A 221 -2.85 1.84 6.04
CA ILE A 221 -3.92 1.25 5.21
C ILE A 221 -4.76 0.29 6.06
N LEU A 222 -4.12 -0.60 6.82
CA LEU A 222 -4.83 -1.54 7.68
C LEU A 222 -5.69 -0.84 8.73
N THR A 223 -5.26 0.32 9.27
CA THR A 223 -6.10 1.11 10.18
C THR A 223 -7.33 1.75 9.53
N LEU A 224 -7.35 1.87 8.19
CA LEU A 224 -8.51 2.39 7.46
C LEU A 224 -9.59 1.33 7.21
N HIS A 225 -9.29 0.04 7.34
CA HIS A 225 -10.21 -1.04 6.96
C HIS A 225 -11.59 -0.95 7.63
N ASP A 226 -11.64 -0.63 8.93
CA ASP A 226 -12.93 -0.50 9.64
C ASP A 226 -13.76 0.67 9.11
N TYR A 227 -13.12 1.79 8.76
CA TYR A 227 -13.78 2.95 8.18
C TYR A 227 -14.25 2.67 6.75
N LEU A 228 -13.46 1.94 5.96
CA LEU A 228 -13.82 1.51 4.61
C LEU A 228 -15.01 0.55 4.64
N ASN A 229 -15.03 -0.40 5.58
CA ASN A 229 -16.14 -1.32 5.79
C ASN A 229 -17.41 -0.59 6.25
N ALA A 230 -17.30 0.36 7.18
CA ALA A 230 -18.42 1.18 7.62
C ALA A 230 -18.99 2.02 6.47
N HIS A 231 -18.12 2.59 5.63
CA HIS A 231 -18.54 3.33 4.43
C HIS A 231 -19.23 2.42 3.42
N TYR A 232 -18.68 1.22 3.14
CA TYR A 232 -19.31 0.24 2.26
C TYR A 232 -20.73 -0.10 2.73
N ARG A 233 -20.91 -0.42 4.03
CA ARG A 233 -22.24 -0.70 4.61
C ARG A 233 -23.21 0.46 4.50
N ALA A 234 -22.73 1.70 4.56
CA ALA A 234 -23.56 2.89 4.41
C ALA A 234 -23.99 3.15 2.96
N CYS A 235 -23.40 2.45 1.99
CA CYS A 235 -23.74 2.54 0.57
C CYS A 235 -24.53 1.33 0.06
N ALA A 236 -24.37 0.17 0.71
CA ALA A 236 -24.96 -1.11 0.33
C ALA A 236 -26.45 -1.23 0.71
#